data_AF-A0A316M1L0-F1
#
_entry.id   AF-A0A316M1L0-F1
#
_cell.length_a   1.000
_cell.length_b   1.000
_cell.length_c   1.000
_cell.angle_alpha   90.00
_cell.angle_beta   90.00
_cell.angle_gamma   90.00
#
_symmetry.space_group_name_H-M   'P 1'
#
loop_
_entity.id
_entity.type
_entity.pdbx_description
1 polymer ?
#
loop_
_entity_poly.entity_id
_entity_poly.type
_entity_poly.pdbx_seq_one_letter_code
_entity_poly.pdbx_strand_id
1 'polypeptide(L)'
;MSKKSELINTIKAYKEKQEALSNKILELNNNKELTPIGVEQRINNLIEPFEAVAQNVHDKAIGILDSAIKALEDRWRANTTGKLLDSSYQIGLSNIIKIIEAGAITSKEDFINIIDVYKDDYNALSIIRELLANNGNALELLMLIPKDNREYNKKILNDLRNNIENYINPFNIKASISMPLDSMIQFIDTRLRDDFSVIPWEEVRDL
;
A
#
# COMPACT_ATOMS: atom_id res chain seq x y z
N MET A 1 11.35 -1.11 -13.26
CA MET A 1 10.61 -1.97 -12.31
C MET A 1 10.00 -1.04 -11.27
N SER A 2 8.69 -1.09 -11.01
CA SER A 2 8.06 -0.27 -9.97
C SER A 2 8.45 -0.77 -8.58
N LYS A 3 8.43 0.09 -7.55
CA LYS A 3 8.67 -0.34 -6.16
C LYS A 3 7.69 -1.46 -5.74
N LYS A 4 6.46 -1.42 -6.26
CA LYS A 4 5.43 -2.46 -6.05
C LYS A 4 5.94 -3.82 -6.55
N SER A 5 6.36 -3.86 -7.82
CA SER A 5 6.89 -5.10 -8.41
C SER A 5 8.18 -5.57 -7.71
N GLU A 6 9.03 -4.66 -7.24
CA GLU A 6 10.24 -4.99 -6.48
C GLU A 6 9.90 -5.66 -5.13
N LEU A 7 8.91 -5.13 -4.39
CA LEU A 7 8.46 -5.71 -3.13
C LEU A 7 7.87 -7.11 -3.36
N ILE A 8 6.98 -7.26 -4.35
CA ILE A 8 6.40 -8.56 -4.71
C ILE A 8 7.51 -9.57 -5.01
N ASN A 9 8.49 -9.22 -5.84
CA ASN A 9 9.58 -10.11 -6.21
C ASN A 9 10.46 -10.47 -5.01
N THR A 10 10.69 -9.53 -4.09
CA THR A 10 11.44 -9.77 -2.85
C THR A 10 10.72 -10.79 -1.96
N ILE A 11 9.41 -10.66 -1.79
CA ILE A 11 8.61 -11.60 -0.98
C ILE A 11 8.50 -12.97 -1.67
N LYS A 12 8.29 -13.02 -2.99
CA LYS A 12 8.26 -14.28 -3.77
C LYS A 12 9.57 -15.06 -3.65
N ALA A 13 10.71 -14.40 -3.83
CA ALA A 13 12.01 -15.04 -3.71
C ALA A 13 12.28 -15.57 -2.30
N TYR A 14 11.77 -14.89 -1.26
CA TYR A 14 11.85 -15.40 0.12
C TYR A 14 10.95 -16.61 0.34
N LYS A 15 9.71 -16.56 -0.18
CA LYS A 15 8.77 -17.68 -0.13
C LYS A 15 9.36 -18.96 -0.72
N GLU A 16 9.92 -18.89 -1.92
CA GLU A 16 10.54 -20.04 -2.59
C GLU A 16 11.67 -20.67 -1.74
N LYS A 17 12.50 -19.82 -1.13
CA LYS A 17 13.58 -20.27 -0.24
C LYS A 17 13.03 -20.90 1.04
N GLN A 18 11.96 -20.35 1.60
CA GLN A 18 11.32 -20.86 2.82
C GLN A 18 10.63 -22.21 2.56
N GLU A 19 9.97 -22.36 1.42
CA GLU A 19 9.34 -23.64 1.01
C GLU A 19 10.41 -24.72 0.83
N ALA A 20 11.52 -24.39 0.16
CA ALA A 20 12.65 -25.31 0.00
C ALA A 20 13.26 -25.72 1.34
N LEU A 21 13.38 -24.80 2.30
CA LEU A 21 13.84 -25.10 3.65
C LEU A 21 12.83 -26.00 4.39
N SER A 22 11.54 -25.68 4.32
CA SER A 22 10.46 -26.43 4.97
C SER A 22 10.43 -27.88 4.49
N ASN A 23 10.58 -28.10 3.18
CA ASN A 23 10.64 -29.44 2.59
C ASN A 23 11.84 -30.24 3.12
N LYS A 24 13.03 -29.62 3.19
CA LYS A 24 14.22 -30.28 3.80
C LYS A 24 14.03 -30.63 5.26
N ILE A 25 13.37 -29.76 6.02
CA ILE A 25 13.03 -30.03 7.43
C ILE A 25 12.06 -31.21 7.54
N LEU A 26 11.04 -31.28 6.68
CA LEU A 26 10.11 -32.41 6.62
C LEU A 26 10.82 -33.73 6.26
N GLU A 27 11.74 -33.71 5.29
CA GLU A 27 12.55 -34.87 4.93
C GLU A 27 13.40 -35.36 6.11
N LEU A 28 14.04 -34.45 6.86
CA LEU A 28 14.82 -34.79 8.04
C LEU A 28 13.96 -35.37 9.16
N ASN A 29 12.77 -34.79 9.41
CA ASN A 29 11.84 -35.29 10.42
C ASN A 29 11.30 -36.68 10.11
N ASN A 30 11.21 -37.04 8.82
CA ASN A 30 10.77 -38.35 8.37
C ASN A 30 11.92 -39.36 8.22
N ASN A 31 13.16 -38.96 8.49
CA ASN A 31 14.33 -39.82 8.35
C ASN A 31 14.41 -40.83 9.51
N LYS A 32 14.25 -42.12 9.19
CA LYS A 32 14.27 -43.22 10.17
C LYS A 32 15.68 -43.66 10.61
N GLU A 33 16.73 -43.18 9.94
CA GLU A 33 18.13 -43.52 10.22
C GLU A 33 18.75 -42.58 11.27
N LEU A 34 18.11 -41.45 11.55
CA LEU A 34 18.58 -40.48 12.52
C LEU A 34 17.90 -40.64 13.87
N THR A 35 18.67 -40.42 14.93
CA THR A 35 18.10 -40.21 16.26
C THR A 35 17.40 -38.84 16.31
N PRO A 36 16.46 -38.62 17.25
CA PRO A 36 15.85 -37.31 17.44
C PRO A 36 16.86 -36.17 17.60
N ILE A 37 17.94 -36.40 18.36
CA ILE A 37 19.04 -35.44 18.55
C ILE A 37 19.77 -35.16 17.23
N GLY A 38 20.01 -36.19 16.42
CA GLY A 38 20.63 -36.05 15.10
C GLY A 38 19.77 -35.26 14.11
N VAL A 39 18.44 -35.43 14.17
CA VAL A 39 17.49 -34.62 13.39
C VAL A 39 17.57 -33.16 13.80
N GLU A 40 17.50 -32.87 15.10
CA GLU A 40 17.55 -31.50 15.64
C GLU A 40 18.84 -30.77 15.26
N GLN A 41 19.99 -31.43 15.40
CA GLN A 41 21.29 -30.85 15.00
C GLN A 41 21.33 -30.50 13.51
N ARG A 42 20.84 -31.39 12.65
CA ARG A 42 20.79 -31.14 11.19
C ARG A 42 19.83 -30.02 10.84
N ILE A 43 18.68 -29.92 11.51
CA ILE A 43 17.72 -28.83 11.32
C ILE A 43 18.36 -27.50 11.72
N ASN A 44 19.04 -27.43 12.87
CA ASN A 44 19.68 -26.19 13.32
C ASN A 44 20.78 -25.74 12.34
N ASN A 45 21.59 -26.67 11.81
CA ASN A 45 22.59 -26.37 10.78
C ASN A 45 21.98 -25.87 9.45
N LEU A 46 20.73 -26.22 9.14
CA LEU A 46 20.01 -25.69 7.97
C LEU A 46 19.45 -24.29 8.22
N ILE A 47 19.09 -23.97 9.46
CA ILE A 47 18.40 -22.74 9.84
C ILE A 47 19.36 -21.59 10.09
N GLU A 48 20.49 -21.86 10.76
CA GLU A 48 21.51 -20.84 11.08
C GLU A 48 21.92 -19.97 9.86
N PRO A 49 22.27 -20.52 8.67
CA PRO A 49 22.55 -19.69 7.50
C PRO A 49 21.31 -18.99 6.93
N PHE A 50 20.10 -19.50 7.21
CA PHE A 50 18.85 -18.93 6.74
C PHE A 50 18.43 -17.69 7.56
N GLU A 51 18.90 -17.54 8.80
CA GLU A 51 18.66 -16.35 9.63
C GLU A 51 19.13 -15.08 8.93
N ALA A 52 20.34 -15.10 8.36
CA ALA A 52 20.85 -13.99 7.57
C ALA A 52 20.02 -13.75 6.30
N VAL A 53 19.49 -14.79 5.67
CA VAL A 53 18.60 -14.65 4.52
C VAL A 53 17.30 -13.96 4.92
N ALA A 54 16.68 -14.40 6.01
CA ALA A 54 15.44 -13.82 6.53
C ALA A 54 15.63 -12.35 6.91
N GLN A 55 16.72 -12.02 7.63
CA GLN A 55 17.03 -10.64 8.01
C GLN A 55 17.26 -9.74 6.79
N ASN A 56 18.03 -10.19 5.80
CA ASN A 56 18.29 -9.39 4.60
C ASN A 56 17.02 -9.12 3.79
N VAL A 57 16.14 -10.12 3.68
CA VAL A 57 14.84 -9.93 3.00
C VAL A 57 13.95 -9.00 3.80
N HIS A 58 13.89 -9.17 5.13
CA HIS A 58 13.16 -8.28 6.03
C HIS A 58 13.55 -6.83 5.81
N ASP A 59 14.84 -6.51 5.96
CA ASP A 59 15.35 -5.14 5.88
C ASP A 59 15.11 -4.53 4.50
N LYS A 60 15.26 -5.34 3.44
CA LYS A 60 14.94 -4.92 2.08
C LYS A 60 13.45 -4.61 1.91
N ALA A 61 12.57 -5.49 2.37
CA ALA A 61 11.13 -5.34 2.23
C ALA A 61 10.61 -4.11 3.01
N ILE A 62 11.08 -3.93 4.24
CA ILE A 62 10.80 -2.74 5.06
C ILE A 62 11.35 -1.48 4.39
N GLY A 63 12.59 -1.50 3.90
CA GLY A 63 13.19 -0.35 3.22
C GLY A 63 12.42 0.09 1.97
N ILE A 64 11.90 -0.85 1.16
CA ILE A 64 11.05 -0.54 0.01
C ILE A 64 9.75 0.12 0.47
N LEU A 65 9.10 -0.44 1.49
CA LEU A 65 7.82 0.03 2.01
C LEU A 65 7.94 1.42 2.65
N ASP A 66 8.93 1.63 3.52
CA ASP A 66 9.18 2.92 4.18
C ASP A 66 9.49 4.01 3.15
N SER A 67 10.27 3.68 2.12
CA SER A 67 10.54 4.59 1.00
C SER A 67 9.29 4.93 0.18
N ALA A 68 8.34 4.01 0.07
CA ALA A 68 7.07 4.25 -0.61
C ALA A 68 6.12 5.10 0.23
N ILE A 69 6.00 4.81 1.54
CA ILE A 69 5.22 5.61 2.50
C ILE A 69 5.71 7.06 2.49
N LYS A 70 7.04 7.26 2.60
CA LYS A 70 7.62 8.61 2.55
C LYS A 70 7.31 9.34 1.25
N ALA A 71 7.38 8.65 0.11
CA ALA A 71 7.06 9.26 -1.18
C ALA A 71 5.58 9.70 -1.28
N LEU A 72 4.65 8.93 -0.71
CA LEU A 72 3.24 9.33 -0.61
C LEU A 72 3.06 10.56 0.29
N GLU A 73 3.71 10.58 1.45
CA GLU A 73 3.67 11.73 2.36
C GLU A 73 4.24 13.00 1.74
N ASP A 74 5.37 12.89 1.04
CA ASP A 74 5.99 14.00 0.32
C ASP A 74 5.07 14.51 -0.80
N ARG A 75 4.38 13.62 -1.53
CA ARG A 75 3.38 14.00 -2.54
C ARG A 75 2.20 14.74 -1.92
N TRP A 76 1.64 14.24 -0.82
CA TRP A 76 0.56 14.92 -0.11
C TRP A 76 0.99 16.28 0.43
N ARG A 77 2.23 16.41 0.91
CA ARG A 77 2.79 17.70 1.35
C ARG A 77 2.96 18.66 0.18
N ALA A 78 3.50 18.20 -0.95
CA ALA A 78 3.64 19.01 -2.16
C ALA A 78 2.27 19.55 -2.64
N ASN A 79 1.23 18.73 -2.60
CA ASN A 79 -0.11 19.12 -3.01
C ASN A 79 -0.83 20.04 -2.02
N THR A 80 -0.40 20.07 -0.77
CA THR A 80 -0.95 20.99 0.24
C THR A 80 -0.13 22.26 0.28
N THR A 81 1.06 22.23 0.90
CA THR A 81 1.87 23.43 1.10
C THR A 81 2.47 23.98 -0.19
N GLY A 82 2.80 23.11 -1.15
CA GLY A 82 3.40 23.55 -2.41
C GLY A 82 2.42 24.35 -3.27
N LYS A 83 1.17 23.90 -3.34
CA LYS A 83 0.12 24.56 -4.12
C LYS A 83 -0.43 25.84 -3.48
N LEU A 84 -0.27 26.03 -2.16
CA LEU A 84 -0.61 27.29 -1.49
C LEU A 84 0.16 28.48 -2.08
N LEU A 85 1.39 28.26 -2.54
CA LEU A 85 2.27 29.31 -3.07
C LEU A 85 2.15 29.46 -4.60
N ASP A 86 1.39 28.61 -5.28
CA ASP A 86 1.18 28.67 -6.73
C ASP A 86 0.02 29.62 -7.06
N SER A 87 0.35 30.82 -7.54
CA SER A 87 -0.64 31.86 -7.86
C SER A 87 -1.65 31.43 -8.93
N SER A 88 -1.21 30.67 -9.93
CA SER A 88 -2.11 30.21 -11.02
C SER A 88 -3.10 29.18 -10.49
N TYR A 89 -2.62 28.27 -9.64
CA TYR A 89 -3.48 27.31 -8.95
C TYR A 89 -4.49 27.98 -8.03
N GLN A 90 -4.06 28.95 -7.21
CA GLN A 90 -4.95 29.68 -6.30
C GLN A 90 -6.03 30.46 -7.06
N ILE A 91 -5.68 31.10 -8.18
CA ILE A 91 -6.64 31.78 -9.06
C ILE A 91 -7.64 30.77 -9.63
N GLY A 92 -7.17 29.63 -10.13
CA GLY A 92 -8.03 28.56 -10.63
C GLY A 92 -9.04 28.08 -9.58
N LEU A 93 -8.56 27.74 -8.38
CA LEU A 93 -9.41 27.29 -7.28
C LEU A 93 -10.43 28.36 -6.88
N SER A 94 -10.03 29.63 -6.80
CA SER A 94 -10.95 30.74 -6.50
C SER A 94 -12.04 30.90 -7.55
N ASN A 95 -11.72 30.72 -8.83
CA ASN A 95 -12.73 30.77 -9.90
C ASN A 95 -13.73 29.61 -9.79
N ILE A 96 -13.26 28.40 -9.48
CA ILE A 96 -14.13 27.24 -9.27
C ILE A 96 -15.06 27.45 -8.07
N ILE A 97 -14.54 27.97 -6.96
CA ILE A 97 -15.36 28.31 -5.78
C ILE A 97 -16.51 29.25 -6.16
N LYS A 98 -16.22 30.33 -6.90
CA LYS A 98 -17.25 31.28 -7.36
C LYS A 98 -18.27 30.64 -8.29
N ILE A 99 -17.84 29.75 -9.17
CA ILE A 99 -18.71 29.00 -10.08
C ILE A 99 -19.68 28.11 -9.29
N ILE A 100 -19.20 27.43 -8.24
CA ILE A 100 -20.02 26.61 -7.33
C ILE A 100 -21.02 27.49 -6.57
N GLU A 101 -20.56 28.60 -5.98
CA GLU A 101 -21.39 29.54 -5.22
C GLU A 101 -22.51 30.15 -6.08
N ALA A 102 -22.21 30.44 -7.35
CA ALA A 102 -23.19 30.94 -8.32
C ALA A 102 -24.17 29.86 -8.83
N GLY A 103 -23.97 28.59 -8.47
CA GLY A 103 -24.77 27.48 -9.01
C GLY A 103 -24.60 27.26 -10.52
N ALA A 104 -23.45 27.68 -11.07
CA ALA A 104 -23.22 27.71 -12.52
C ALA A 104 -22.71 26.37 -13.10
N ILE A 105 -22.56 25.33 -12.27
CA ILE A 105 -22.20 23.98 -12.72
C ILE A 105 -23.46 23.29 -13.23
N THR A 106 -23.62 23.26 -14.56
CA THR A 106 -24.78 22.64 -15.21
C THR A 106 -24.49 21.27 -15.81
N SER A 107 -23.21 20.87 -15.89
CA SER A 107 -22.77 19.61 -16.48
C SER A 107 -21.99 18.77 -15.47
N LYS A 108 -22.39 17.50 -15.35
CA LYS A 108 -21.69 16.50 -14.52
C LYS A 108 -20.29 16.21 -15.03
N GLU A 109 -20.10 16.19 -16.35
CA GLU A 109 -18.81 15.90 -16.99
C GLU A 109 -17.81 17.04 -16.76
N ASP A 110 -18.25 18.30 -16.87
CA ASP A 110 -17.41 19.45 -16.56
C ASP A 110 -16.97 19.44 -15.09
N PHE A 111 -17.88 19.04 -14.20
CA PHE A 111 -17.54 18.88 -12.80
C PHE A 111 -16.49 17.77 -12.57
N ILE A 112 -16.62 16.63 -13.23
CA ILE A 112 -15.61 15.55 -13.16
C ILE A 112 -14.25 16.07 -13.62
N ASN A 113 -14.21 16.80 -14.74
CA ASN A 113 -12.97 17.38 -15.27
C ASN A 113 -12.35 18.38 -14.29
N ILE A 114 -13.16 19.21 -13.64
CA ILE A 114 -12.71 20.12 -12.57
C ILE A 114 -12.13 19.32 -11.41
N ILE A 115 -12.85 18.32 -10.90
CA ILE A 115 -12.41 17.52 -9.75
C ILE A 115 -11.11 16.76 -10.06
N ASP A 116 -10.90 16.29 -11.31
CA ASP A 116 -9.68 15.60 -11.70
C ASP A 116 -8.42 16.48 -11.56
N VAL A 117 -8.54 17.80 -11.76
CA VAL A 117 -7.45 18.77 -11.54
C VAL A 117 -7.04 18.84 -10.06
N TYR A 118 -8.00 18.63 -9.15
CA TYR A 118 -7.81 18.75 -7.70
C TYR A 118 -7.72 17.39 -6.98
N LYS A 119 -7.76 16.26 -7.69
CA LYS A 119 -7.92 14.91 -7.10
C LYS A 119 -6.91 14.53 -6.03
N ASP A 120 -5.70 15.10 -6.10
CA ASP A 120 -4.62 14.82 -5.15
C ASP A 120 -4.47 15.91 -4.05
N ASP A 121 -5.34 16.93 -4.03
CA ASP A 121 -5.40 17.98 -3.00
C ASP A 121 -6.69 17.86 -2.19
N TYR A 122 -6.63 17.03 -1.16
CA TYR A 122 -7.78 16.77 -0.29
C TYR A 122 -8.27 18.00 0.48
N ASN A 123 -7.47 19.05 0.65
CA ASN A 123 -7.92 20.28 1.27
C ASN A 123 -8.81 21.07 0.31
N ALA A 124 -8.38 21.24 -0.94
CA ALA A 124 -9.20 21.86 -1.98
C ALA A 124 -10.51 21.08 -2.19
N LEU A 125 -10.43 19.75 -2.27
CA LEU A 125 -11.62 18.90 -2.40
C LEU A 125 -12.56 19.02 -1.20
N SER A 126 -12.03 19.19 0.02
CA SER A 126 -12.85 19.39 1.22
C SER A 126 -13.61 20.72 1.18
N ILE A 127 -12.96 21.80 0.74
CA ILE A 127 -13.63 23.11 0.56
C ILE A 127 -14.74 23.01 -0.49
N ILE A 128 -14.44 22.41 -1.64
CA ILE A 128 -15.44 22.19 -2.71
C ILE A 128 -16.62 21.37 -2.19
N ARG A 129 -16.35 20.32 -1.39
CA ARG A 129 -17.37 19.48 -0.78
C ARG A 129 -18.26 20.26 0.18
N GLU A 130 -17.71 21.09 1.06
CA GLU A 130 -18.49 21.92 1.99
C GLU A 130 -19.39 22.91 1.25
N LEU A 131 -18.87 23.58 0.20
CA LEU A 131 -19.64 24.51 -0.61
C LEU A 131 -20.85 23.84 -1.27
N LEU A 132 -20.66 22.64 -1.83
CA LEU A 132 -21.75 21.88 -2.44
C LEU A 132 -22.74 21.33 -1.41
N ALA A 133 -22.28 20.92 -0.22
CA ALA A 133 -23.17 20.44 0.84
C ALA A 133 -24.12 21.54 1.35
N ASN A 134 -23.64 22.80 1.36
CA ASN A 134 -24.45 23.96 1.74
C ASN A 134 -25.41 24.41 0.62
N ASN A 135 -25.21 23.93 -0.62
CA ASN A 135 -26.03 24.23 -1.79
C ASN A 135 -26.98 23.05 -2.06
N GLY A 136 -28.16 23.05 -1.41
CA GLY A 136 -29.03 21.89 -1.18
C GLY A 136 -29.50 21.03 -2.37
N ASN A 137 -29.11 21.35 -3.61
CA ASN A 137 -29.41 20.58 -4.82
C ASN A 137 -28.18 19.87 -5.45
N ALA A 138 -27.04 19.79 -4.75
CA ALA A 138 -25.78 19.27 -5.31
C ALA A 138 -25.40 17.83 -4.88
N LEU A 139 -26.35 17.02 -4.39
CA LEU A 139 -26.10 15.66 -3.89
C LEU A 139 -25.38 14.76 -4.90
N GLU A 140 -25.77 14.80 -6.17
CA GLU A 140 -25.14 14.00 -7.21
C GLU A 140 -23.68 14.39 -7.48
N LEU A 141 -23.34 15.68 -7.33
CA LEU A 141 -21.98 16.18 -7.50
C LEU A 141 -21.10 15.82 -6.30
N LEU A 142 -21.64 15.83 -5.09
CA LEU A 142 -20.92 15.43 -3.87
C LEU A 142 -20.38 14.00 -3.95
N MET A 143 -21.09 13.11 -4.65
CA MET A 143 -20.68 11.72 -4.86
C MET A 143 -19.49 11.57 -5.80
N LEU A 144 -19.17 12.59 -6.61
CA LEU A 144 -18.09 12.56 -7.59
C LEU A 144 -16.76 13.05 -7.00
N ILE A 145 -16.80 13.70 -5.84
CA ILE A 145 -15.60 14.15 -5.15
C ILE A 145 -14.94 12.95 -4.45
N PRO A 146 -13.67 12.63 -4.74
CA PRO A 146 -12.93 11.60 -4.02
C PRO A 146 -12.95 11.84 -2.51
N LYS A 147 -12.99 10.75 -1.75
CA LYS A 147 -12.82 10.80 -0.30
C LYS A 147 -11.35 10.94 0.04
N ASP A 148 -11.04 11.69 1.10
CA ASP A 148 -9.70 11.68 1.67
C ASP A 148 -9.38 10.28 2.21
N ASN A 149 -8.39 9.64 1.60
CA ASN A 149 -7.97 8.29 1.94
C ASN A 149 -6.56 8.25 2.56
N ARG A 150 -5.97 9.39 2.94
CA ARG A 150 -4.59 9.46 3.44
C ARG A 150 -4.37 8.60 4.69
N GLU A 151 -5.24 8.73 5.67
CA GLU A 151 -5.17 7.94 6.92
C GLU A 151 -5.45 6.46 6.67
N TYR A 152 -6.35 6.14 5.73
CA TYR A 152 -6.60 4.77 5.32
C TYR A 152 -5.37 4.15 4.64
N ASN A 153 -4.70 4.89 3.75
CA ASN A 153 -3.45 4.48 3.12
C ASN A 153 -2.38 4.19 4.19
N LYS A 154 -2.14 5.14 5.11
CA LYS A 154 -1.16 4.95 6.19
C LYS A 154 -1.46 3.70 7.00
N LYS A 155 -2.71 3.51 7.42
CA LYS A 155 -3.12 2.33 8.19
C LYS A 155 -2.81 1.04 7.43
N ILE A 156 -3.25 0.95 6.18
CA ILE A 156 -3.09 -0.26 5.36
C ILE A 156 -1.62 -0.57 5.07
N LEU A 157 -0.80 0.44 4.79
CA LEU A 157 0.63 0.26 4.59
C LEU A 157 1.34 -0.14 5.89
N ASN A 158 0.90 0.38 7.04
CA ASN A 158 1.44 -0.03 8.32
C ASN A 158 1.00 -1.46 8.72
N ASP A 159 -0.23 -1.86 8.37
CA ASP A 159 -0.71 -3.24 8.52
C ASP A 159 0.16 -4.19 7.66
N LEU A 160 0.52 -3.81 6.42
CA LEU A 160 1.47 -4.56 5.59
C LEU A 160 2.87 -4.61 6.22
N ARG A 161 3.36 -3.49 6.77
CA ARG A 161 4.64 -3.41 7.49
C ARG A 161 4.66 -4.42 8.64
N ASN A 162 3.61 -4.46 9.45
CA ASN A 162 3.48 -5.39 10.57
C ASN A 162 3.46 -6.85 10.09
N ASN A 163 2.85 -7.15 8.95
CA ASN A 163 2.88 -8.50 8.38
C ASN A 163 4.29 -8.89 7.93
N ILE A 164 5.06 -7.98 7.32
CA ILE A 164 6.47 -8.23 6.98
C ILE A 164 7.27 -8.52 8.25
N GLU A 165 7.15 -7.69 9.28
CA GLU A 165 7.82 -7.88 10.58
C GLU A 165 7.43 -9.23 11.22
N ASN A 166 6.15 -9.62 11.12
CA ASN A 166 5.65 -10.85 11.72
C ASN A 166 5.99 -12.12 10.95
N TYR A 167 6.15 -12.09 9.63
CA TYR A 167 6.33 -13.32 8.83
C TYR A 167 7.70 -13.44 8.17
N ILE A 168 8.37 -12.32 7.91
CA ILE A 168 9.70 -12.27 7.30
C ILE A 168 10.66 -11.81 8.38
N ASN A 169 11.08 -12.73 9.25
CA ASN A 169 12.07 -12.44 10.29
C ASN A 169 12.86 -13.71 10.66
N PRO A 170 14.04 -13.57 11.30
CA PRO A 170 14.84 -14.73 11.69
C PRO A 170 14.19 -15.66 12.73
N PHE A 171 13.23 -15.17 13.50
CA PHE A 171 12.59 -15.92 14.58
C PHE A 171 11.48 -16.86 14.10
N ASN A 172 10.91 -16.63 12.91
CA ASN A 172 9.78 -17.38 12.36
C ASN A 172 10.16 -18.35 11.23
N ILE A 173 11.44 -18.68 11.08
CA ILE A 173 11.95 -19.57 10.02
C ILE A 173 11.32 -20.97 10.07
N LYS A 174 11.07 -21.49 11.28
CA LYS A 174 10.45 -22.81 11.48
C LYS A 174 8.93 -22.82 11.31
N ALA A 175 8.29 -21.65 11.21
CA ALA A 175 6.84 -21.55 11.13
C ALA A 175 6.34 -21.83 9.71
N SER A 176 5.11 -22.35 9.61
CA SER A 176 4.42 -22.48 8.33
C SER A 176 3.89 -21.11 7.88
N ILE A 177 4.67 -20.42 7.04
CA ILE A 177 4.36 -19.04 6.62
C ILE A 177 3.98 -18.89 5.14
N SER A 178 3.91 -19.96 4.36
CA SER A 178 3.58 -19.88 2.92
C SER A 178 2.26 -19.13 2.65
N MET A 179 1.20 -19.47 3.38
CA MET A 179 -0.12 -18.86 3.18
C MET A 179 -0.14 -17.36 3.57
N PRO A 180 0.46 -16.93 4.70
CA PRO A 180 0.70 -15.51 4.96
C PRO A 180 1.47 -14.78 3.86
N LEU A 181 2.54 -15.38 3.33
CA LEU A 181 3.34 -14.78 2.25
C LEU A 181 2.53 -14.62 0.96
N ASP A 182 1.74 -15.63 0.57
CA ASP A 182 0.82 -15.57 -0.57
C ASP A 182 -0.22 -14.47 -0.41
N SER A 183 -0.80 -14.36 0.80
CA SER A 183 -1.79 -13.34 1.12
C SER A 183 -1.20 -11.93 1.01
N MET A 184 0.04 -11.73 1.46
CA MET A 184 0.76 -10.45 1.29
C MET A 184 1.02 -10.13 -0.19
N ILE A 185 1.50 -11.11 -0.97
CA ILE A 185 1.75 -10.92 -2.41
C ILE A 185 0.45 -10.53 -3.12
N GLN A 186 -0.63 -11.28 -2.90
CA GLN A 186 -1.93 -10.99 -3.50
C GLN A 186 -2.46 -9.62 -3.08
N PHE A 187 -2.33 -9.27 -1.80
CA PHE A 187 -2.72 -7.97 -1.29
C PHE A 187 -1.96 -6.84 -2.00
N ILE A 188 -0.63 -6.91 -2.09
CA ILE A 188 0.18 -5.89 -2.78
C ILE A 188 -0.24 -5.79 -4.24
N ASP A 189 -0.47 -6.93 -4.90
CA ASP A 189 -0.80 -6.95 -6.32
C ASP A 189 -2.17 -6.36 -6.63
N THR A 190 -3.18 -6.66 -5.80
CA THR A 190 -4.59 -6.32 -6.08
C THR A 190 -5.09 -5.06 -5.38
N ARG A 191 -4.45 -4.65 -4.28
CA ARG A 191 -4.92 -3.52 -3.46
C ARG A 191 -4.05 -2.27 -3.56
N LEU A 192 -2.83 -2.39 -4.07
CA LEU A 192 -1.91 -1.26 -4.20
C LEU A 192 -1.66 -0.92 -5.66
N ARG A 193 -1.63 0.37 -5.97
CA ARG A 193 -1.09 0.88 -7.24
C ARG A 193 0.44 0.84 -7.22
N ASP A 194 1.07 1.15 -8.35
CA ASP A 194 2.53 1.18 -8.47
C ASP A 194 3.22 2.20 -7.54
N ASP A 195 2.51 3.26 -7.14
CA ASP A 195 2.96 4.27 -6.19
C ASP A 195 2.59 3.94 -4.73
N PHE A 196 2.12 2.73 -4.45
CA PHE A 196 1.62 2.25 -3.15
C PHE A 196 0.35 2.94 -2.64
N SER A 197 -0.30 3.79 -3.44
CA SER A 197 -1.63 4.24 -3.09
C SER A 197 -2.62 3.06 -3.11
N VAL A 198 -3.49 3.01 -2.09
CA VAL A 198 -4.50 1.98 -1.96
C VAL A 198 -5.62 2.25 -2.95
N ILE A 199 -5.95 1.23 -3.74
CA ILE A 199 -7.08 1.25 -4.66
C ILE A 199 -8.37 1.32 -3.83
N PRO A 200 -9.27 2.30 -4.02
CA PRO A 200 -10.56 2.34 -3.32
C PRO A 200 -11.38 1.07 -3.56
N TRP A 201 -12.21 0.65 -2.60
CA TRP A 201 -13.00 -0.58 -2.73
C TRP A 201 -13.98 -0.53 -3.90
N GLU A 202 -14.41 0.67 -4.25
CA GLU A 202 -15.25 1.00 -5.38
C GLU A 202 -14.59 0.62 -6.72
N GLU A 203 -13.25 0.63 -6.79
CA GLU A 203 -12.47 0.32 -8.00
C GLU A 203 -11.98 -1.14 -8.06
N VAL A 204 -12.18 -1.93 -7.00
CA VAL A 204 -11.69 -3.33 -6.94
C VAL A 204 -12.54 -4.28 -7.77
N ARG A 205 -13.80 -3.93 -8.06
CA ARG A 205 -14.76 -4.82 -8.75
C ARG A 205 -14.60 -4.88 -10.27
N ASP A 206 -13.77 -3.98 -10.83
CA ASP A 206 -13.58 -3.82 -12.27
C ASP A 206 -12.19 -4.30 -12.75
N LEU A 207 -11.45 -5.04 -11.90
CA LEU A 207 -10.16 -5.69 -12.18
C LEU A 207 -10.30 -7.22 -12.13
#